data_AF-A0A7K6HFI1-F1
#
_entry.id   AF-A0A7K6HFI1-F1
#
_cell.length_a   1.000
_cell.length_b   1.000
_cell.length_c   1.000
_cell.angle_alpha   90.00
_cell.angle_beta   90.00
_cell.angle_gamma   90.00
#
_symmetry.space_group_name_H-M   'P 1'
#
loop_
_entity.id
_entity.type
_entity.pdbx_description
1 polymer ?
#
loop_
_entity_poly.entity_id
_entity_poly.type
_entity_poly.pdbx_seq_one_letter_code
_entity_poly.pdbx_strand_id
1 'polypeptide(L)'
;MTSSAGSSCPSIPRQKPRRSSRRSCHALGRDSQPLSALGDFQTLPLEIFQMVLNYLSVKDISMLSMVSKAIGSRLVNYISTSSGTRRLLLQDFHSPQLPGRTGEASMLEHYRSLGLLLKRCTLLLPTRDRLKYVHKVLSGVSCFKLNGCASPLHCLGLQCYGVFLQMLTAGWDELECHRVFNFLWELSSLARKVQTVVSGKPGSARKLELRIRLFCRAVLLTPWSHRSDSAFWLTRILKPWPMVNQARLLYIIFGPVSSLDGHVVWQKMIEGPTDESSLKGLADAIKLLYGTEAREWTADDVISLVDELSVVPQEWLMENNARLLLLSGNRICFTVMASKAVNGRAVELARLMVFMALVCEKDLYCMDWAVKMMQKVCKVFSTPWERKNFLQCVENTFAHILLDMLQAVLAEEHEEEEESSFLNLFHLVNAQANFHKEILCLAM
;
A
#
# COMPACT_ATOMS: atom_id res chain seq x y z
N MET A 1 -42.33 0.61 55.78
CA MET A 1 -43.70 0.20 55.40
C MET A 1 -43.55 -0.61 54.11
N THR A 2 -43.33 -1.94 54.18
CA THR A 2 -44.34 -3.03 54.14
C THR A 2 -45.18 -2.97 52.86
N SER A 3 -45.25 -3.94 51.95
CA SER A 3 -45.38 -5.42 52.01
C SER A 3 -45.09 -6.01 50.60
N SER A 4 -44.27 -7.04 50.32
CA SER A 4 -44.30 -8.50 50.60
C SER A 4 -45.30 -9.37 49.79
N ALA A 5 -44.74 -10.45 49.21
CA ALA A 5 -45.34 -11.71 48.69
C ALA A 5 -45.89 -11.70 47.23
N GLY A 6 -45.67 -12.71 46.38
CA GLY A 6 -45.16 -14.06 46.61
C GLY A 6 -44.78 -14.82 45.32
N SER A 7 -44.15 -15.96 45.53
CA SER A 7 -43.58 -16.95 44.61
C SER A 7 -44.60 -17.70 43.73
N SER A 8 -44.15 -18.20 42.57
CA SER A 8 -44.35 -19.63 42.18
C SER A 8 -43.79 -19.95 40.78
N CYS A 9 -42.88 -20.94 40.70
CA CYS A 9 -42.58 -21.73 39.50
C CYS A 9 -43.79 -22.56 39.05
N PRO A 10 -43.83 -22.98 37.77
CA PRO A 10 -44.15 -24.37 37.44
C PRO A 10 -43.19 -24.94 36.37
N SER A 11 -42.43 -26.00 36.63
CA SER A 11 -42.79 -27.43 36.60
C SER A 11 -43.24 -27.97 35.23
N ILE A 12 -42.37 -28.81 34.66
CA ILE A 12 -42.50 -29.70 33.49
C ILE A 12 -43.83 -30.48 33.47
N PRO A 13 -44.42 -30.72 32.28
CA PRO A 13 -45.23 -31.92 32.04
C PRO A 13 -44.48 -32.92 31.16
N ARG A 14 -44.13 -34.06 31.78
CA ARG A 14 -43.98 -35.36 31.10
C ARG A 14 -45.38 -35.79 30.66
N GLN A 15 -45.59 -36.09 29.37
CA GLN A 15 -46.30 -37.30 28.92
C GLN A 15 -46.31 -37.44 27.39
N LYS A 16 -46.08 -38.68 26.95
CA LYS A 16 -46.03 -39.17 25.56
C LYS A 16 -47.41 -39.15 24.91
N PRO A 17 -47.47 -39.09 23.56
CA PRO A 17 -48.42 -39.90 22.81
C PRO A 17 -47.70 -41.01 22.02
N ARG A 18 -48.34 -42.19 22.05
CA ARG A 18 -47.96 -43.45 21.41
C ARG A 18 -48.17 -43.40 19.89
N ARG A 19 -47.36 -44.23 19.22
CA ARG A 19 -47.36 -44.67 17.81
C ARG A 19 -48.73 -45.12 17.27
N SER A 20 -49.00 -44.83 15.99
CA SER A 20 -49.07 -45.74 14.82
C SER A 20 -49.60 -44.93 13.61
N SER A 21 -49.38 -45.20 12.32
CA SER A 21 -49.00 -46.42 11.60
C SER A 21 -48.52 -46.06 10.17
N ARG A 22 -47.45 -46.75 9.73
CA ARG A 22 -47.18 -47.36 8.41
C ARG A 22 -47.56 -46.66 7.09
N ARG A 23 -46.53 -46.46 6.26
CA ARG A 23 -46.35 -46.97 4.86
C ARG A 23 -44.84 -46.82 4.54
N SER A 24 -43.98 -47.83 4.75
CA SER A 24 -43.72 -49.02 3.93
C SER A 24 -43.41 -48.73 2.45
N CYS A 25 -42.16 -48.38 2.17
CA CYS A 25 -41.49 -48.77 0.93
C CYS A 25 -40.22 -49.52 1.32
N HIS A 26 -40.09 -50.73 0.79
CA HIS A 26 -38.99 -51.65 1.01
C HIS A 26 -37.67 -51.06 0.51
N ALA A 27 -36.68 -50.95 1.40
CA ALA A 27 -35.27 -50.96 1.03
C ALA A 27 -34.57 -51.90 2.01
N LEU A 28 -33.91 -52.91 1.46
CA LEU A 28 -33.19 -53.94 2.19
C LEU A 28 -32.24 -53.33 3.22
N GLY A 29 -32.16 -54.02 4.37
CA GLY A 29 -31.31 -53.65 5.48
C GLY A 29 -29.86 -53.41 5.07
N ARG A 30 -29.39 -52.21 5.38
CA ARG A 30 -27.99 -51.97 5.68
C ARG A 30 -28.00 -51.37 7.07
N ASP A 31 -27.39 -52.07 8.02
CA ASP A 31 -27.07 -51.50 9.33
C ASP A 31 -26.44 -50.13 9.09
N SER A 32 -27.07 -49.09 9.63
CA SER A 32 -26.57 -47.72 9.55
C SER A 32 -25.40 -47.61 10.51
N GLN A 33 -24.26 -48.19 10.12
CA GLN A 33 -22.97 -47.83 10.68
C GLN A 33 -22.85 -46.31 10.59
N PRO A 34 -22.35 -45.63 11.64
CA PRO A 34 -22.14 -44.20 11.57
C PRO A 34 -21.30 -43.91 10.33
N LEU A 35 -21.87 -43.15 9.38
CA LEU A 35 -21.20 -42.79 8.15
C LEU A 35 -19.84 -42.22 8.55
N SER A 36 -18.79 -42.89 8.08
CA SER A 36 -17.42 -42.48 8.35
C SER A 36 -17.23 -41.02 8.00
N ALA A 37 -16.34 -40.33 8.71
CA ALA A 37 -16.01 -38.93 8.41
C ALA A 37 -15.48 -38.73 6.97
N LEU A 38 -15.15 -39.82 6.26
CA LEU A 38 -14.75 -39.83 4.85
C LEU A 38 -15.88 -40.19 3.87
N GLY A 39 -17.06 -40.60 4.36
CA GLY A 39 -18.13 -41.13 3.53
C GLY A 39 -17.66 -42.28 2.64
N ASP A 40 -18.13 -42.28 1.39
CA ASP A 40 -17.77 -43.30 0.40
C ASP A 40 -16.28 -43.28 0.03
N PHE A 41 -15.56 -42.17 0.25
CA PHE A 41 -14.10 -42.09 0.04
C PHE A 41 -13.30 -42.96 1.01
N GLN A 42 -13.91 -43.51 2.06
CA GLN A 42 -13.26 -44.50 2.91
C GLN A 42 -12.89 -45.76 2.13
N THR A 43 -13.69 -46.13 1.13
CA THR A 43 -13.49 -47.34 0.33
C THR A 43 -12.38 -47.19 -0.72
N LEU A 44 -11.95 -45.96 -1.01
CA LEU A 44 -10.94 -45.68 -2.02
C LEU A 44 -9.52 -45.75 -1.44
N PRO A 45 -8.58 -46.44 -2.12
CA PRO A 45 -7.16 -46.35 -1.80
C PRO A 45 -6.67 -44.89 -1.84
N LEU A 46 -5.66 -44.58 -1.02
CA LEU A 46 -5.14 -43.22 -0.90
C LEU A 46 -4.59 -42.71 -2.24
N GLU A 47 -4.00 -43.60 -3.03
CA GLU A 47 -3.42 -43.33 -4.33
C GLU A 47 -4.48 -42.90 -5.33
N ILE A 48 -5.62 -43.62 -5.36
CA ILE A 48 -6.76 -43.28 -6.22
C ILE A 48 -7.36 -41.94 -5.80
N PHE A 49 -7.47 -41.68 -4.50
CA PHE A 49 -7.91 -40.38 -4.02
C PHE A 49 -6.98 -39.25 -4.50
N GLN A 50 -5.66 -39.43 -4.41
CA GLN A 50 -4.69 -38.46 -4.92
C GLN A 50 -4.73 -38.30 -6.45
N MET A 51 -5.00 -39.38 -7.19
CA MET A 51 -5.24 -39.31 -8.63
C MET A 51 -6.47 -38.47 -8.94
N VAL A 52 -7.58 -38.66 -8.23
CA VAL A 52 -8.78 -37.82 -8.39
C VAL A 52 -8.43 -36.35 -8.15
N LEU A 53 -7.67 -36.06 -7.08
CA LEU A 53 -7.23 -34.68 -6.82
C LEU A 53 -6.47 -34.09 -8.00
N ASN A 54 -5.68 -34.88 -8.74
CA ASN A 54 -4.91 -34.41 -9.90
C ASN A 54 -5.78 -33.86 -11.04
N TYR A 55 -7.02 -34.34 -11.17
CA TYR A 55 -7.97 -33.88 -12.20
C TYR A 55 -8.85 -32.71 -11.76
N LEU A 56 -8.91 -32.39 -10.47
CA LEU A 56 -9.75 -31.32 -9.93
C LEU A 56 -9.06 -29.96 -9.98
N SER A 57 -9.79 -28.88 -10.27
CA SER A 57 -9.21 -27.53 -10.16
C SER A 57 -8.84 -27.19 -8.71
N VAL A 58 -7.95 -26.21 -8.49
CA VAL A 58 -7.62 -25.74 -7.12
C VAL A 58 -8.88 -25.27 -6.38
N LYS A 59 -9.83 -24.67 -7.11
CA LYS A 59 -11.11 -24.23 -6.58
C LYS A 59 -11.99 -25.40 -6.12
N ASP A 60 -12.03 -26.49 -6.89
CA ASP A 60 -12.82 -27.68 -6.53
C ASP A 60 -12.20 -28.41 -5.34
N ILE A 61 -10.87 -28.52 -5.29
CA ILE A 61 -10.14 -29.04 -4.12
C ILE A 61 -10.43 -28.17 -2.89
N SER A 62 -10.48 -26.85 -3.08
CA SER A 62 -10.82 -25.90 -2.02
C SER A 62 -12.24 -26.13 -1.48
N MET A 63 -13.23 -26.39 -2.35
CA MET A 63 -14.59 -26.74 -1.92
C MET A 63 -14.62 -28.10 -1.20
N LEU A 64 -13.90 -29.10 -1.72
CA LEU A 64 -13.80 -30.43 -1.13
C LEU A 64 -13.21 -30.38 0.30
N SER A 65 -12.29 -29.46 0.57
CA SER A 65 -11.69 -29.29 1.90
C SER A 65 -12.67 -28.94 3.01
N MET A 66 -13.85 -28.42 2.65
CA MET A 66 -14.89 -28.00 3.58
C MET A 66 -15.93 -29.09 3.86
N VAL A 67 -15.87 -30.24 3.18
CA VAL A 67 -16.88 -31.30 3.28
C VAL A 67 -16.77 -32.07 4.60
N SER A 68 -15.54 -32.33 5.08
CA SER A 68 -15.32 -32.94 6.41
C SER A 68 -13.90 -32.71 6.93
N LYS A 69 -13.72 -32.81 8.26
CA LYS A 69 -12.40 -32.72 8.90
C LYS A 69 -11.42 -33.80 8.39
N ALA A 70 -11.92 -35.01 8.12
CA ALA A 70 -11.08 -36.12 7.64
C ALA A 70 -10.60 -35.89 6.20
N ILE A 71 -11.47 -35.37 5.32
CA ILE A 71 -11.09 -34.98 3.96
C ILE A 71 -10.09 -33.82 4.02
N GLY A 72 -10.36 -32.79 4.84
CA GLY A 72 -9.43 -31.68 5.04
C GLY A 72 -8.03 -32.14 5.49
N SER A 73 -7.96 -33.09 6.43
CA SER A 73 -6.68 -33.68 6.86
C SER A 73 -5.96 -34.44 5.74
N ARG A 74 -6.67 -35.22 4.92
CA ARG A 74 -6.09 -35.89 3.75
C ARG A 74 -5.54 -34.89 2.73
N LEU A 75 -6.24 -33.77 2.50
CA LEU A 75 -5.79 -32.71 1.61
C LEU A 75 -4.55 -32.00 2.12
N VAL A 76 -4.50 -31.65 3.41
CA VAL A 76 -3.31 -31.07 4.06
C VAL A 76 -2.09 -31.97 3.88
N ASN A 77 -2.26 -33.28 4.05
CA ASN A 77 -1.20 -34.26 3.83
C ASN A 77 -0.79 -34.32 2.36
N TYR A 78 -1.75 -34.37 1.41
CA TYR A 78 -1.47 -34.37 -0.02
C TYR A 78 -0.72 -33.11 -0.47
N ILE A 79 -1.14 -31.91 -0.05
CA ILE A 79 -0.47 -30.64 -0.39
C ILE A 79 0.99 -30.67 0.07
N SER A 80 1.26 -31.27 1.24
CA SER A 80 2.60 -31.40 1.80
C SER A 80 3.48 -32.45 1.10
N THR A 81 2.92 -33.27 0.20
CA THR A 81 3.71 -34.22 -0.61
C THR A 81 4.43 -33.51 -1.75
N SER A 82 5.49 -34.14 -2.25
CA SER A 82 6.22 -33.67 -3.44
C SER A 82 5.32 -33.57 -4.68
N SER A 83 4.40 -34.53 -4.86
CA SER A 83 3.43 -34.53 -5.96
C SER A 83 2.45 -33.35 -5.85
N GLY A 84 1.84 -33.17 -4.67
CA GLY A 84 0.90 -32.06 -4.43
C GLY A 84 1.57 -30.70 -4.56
N THR A 85 2.76 -30.52 -3.98
CA THR A 85 3.52 -29.26 -4.06
C THR A 85 3.89 -28.94 -5.51
N ARG A 86 4.42 -29.91 -6.28
CA ARG A 86 4.80 -29.71 -7.69
C ARG A 86 3.61 -29.29 -8.55
N ARG A 87 2.44 -29.86 -8.27
CA ARG A 87 1.22 -29.56 -9.02
C ARG A 87 0.62 -28.21 -8.64
N LEU A 88 0.60 -27.87 -7.35
CA LEU A 88 -0.10 -26.68 -6.85
C LEU A 88 0.75 -25.42 -6.88
N LEU A 89 2.08 -25.54 -6.78
CA LEU A 89 2.98 -24.39 -6.80
C LEU A 89 3.57 -24.19 -8.20
N LEU A 90 2.83 -23.49 -9.06
CA LEU A 90 3.31 -23.07 -10.37
C LEU A 90 4.45 -22.06 -10.20
N GLN A 91 5.58 -22.28 -10.88
CA GLN A 91 6.81 -21.48 -10.71
C GLN A 91 7.27 -20.72 -11.96
N ASP A 92 6.47 -20.73 -13.03
CA ASP A 92 6.79 -20.08 -14.31
C ASP A 92 6.56 -18.56 -14.25
N PHE A 93 7.22 -17.89 -13.30
CA PHE A 93 7.04 -16.45 -13.02
C PHE A 93 7.79 -15.52 -13.97
N HIS A 94 8.72 -16.05 -14.76
CA HIS A 94 9.65 -15.27 -15.62
C HIS A 94 9.40 -15.50 -17.12
N SER A 95 8.35 -16.23 -17.49
CA SER A 95 8.09 -16.52 -18.89
C SER A 95 7.76 -15.23 -19.64
N PRO A 96 8.53 -14.85 -20.68
CA PRO A 96 8.27 -13.64 -21.44
C PRO A 96 6.96 -13.85 -22.22
N GLN A 97 5.90 -13.17 -21.82
CA GLN A 97 4.63 -13.19 -22.55
C GLN A 97 4.47 -11.88 -23.30
N LEU A 98 4.11 -11.98 -24.58
CA LEU A 98 3.72 -10.83 -25.40
C LEU A 98 2.58 -10.05 -24.72
N PRO A 99 2.55 -8.70 -24.84
CA PRO A 99 1.48 -7.89 -24.26
C PRO A 99 0.13 -8.33 -24.85
N GLY A 100 -0.82 -8.72 -23.99
CA GLY A 100 -2.22 -8.99 -24.39
C GLY A 100 -2.74 -10.43 -24.26
N ARG A 101 -2.00 -11.37 -23.66
CA ARG A 101 -2.54 -12.73 -23.35
C ARG A 101 -2.98 -12.89 -21.90
N THR A 102 -4.07 -13.63 -21.71
CA THR A 102 -4.77 -14.05 -20.48
C THR A 102 -3.89 -14.79 -19.42
N GLY A 103 -2.56 -14.86 -19.60
CA GLY A 103 -1.64 -15.69 -18.81
C GLY A 103 -1.17 -15.07 -17.50
N GLU A 104 -0.99 -13.75 -17.41
CA GLU A 104 -0.68 -13.09 -16.12
C GLU A 104 -1.89 -13.14 -15.18
N ALA A 105 -3.07 -12.87 -15.73
CA ALA A 105 -4.35 -13.01 -15.03
C ALA A 105 -4.58 -14.45 -14.55
N SER A 106 -4.19 -15.47 -15.34
CA SER A 106 -4.38 -16.87 -14.95
C SER A 106 -3.45 -17.30 -13.81
N MET A 107 -2.18 -16.85 -13.79
CA MET A 107 -1.25 -17.13 -12.68
C MET A 107 -1.68 -16.46 -11.38
N LEU A 108 -2.09 -15.19 -11.43
CA LEU A 108 -2.60 -14.48 -10.26
C LEU A 108 -3.90 -15.12 -9.74
N GLU A 109 -4.81 -15.53 -10.64
CA GLU A 109 -6.04 -16.24 -10.27
C GLU A 109 -5.77 -17.62 -9.66
N HIS A 110 -4.76 -18.33 -10.16
CA HIS A 110 -4.31 -19.59 -9.56
C HIS A 110 -3.86 -19.39 -8.11
N TYR A 111 -3.01 -18.40 -7.85
CA TYR A 111 -2.55 -18.09 -6.49
C TYR A 111 -3.65 -17.52 -5.59
N ARG A 112 -4.63 -16.80 -6.16
CA ARG A 112 -5.87 -16.42 -5.47
C ARG A 112 -6.65 -17.65 -4.99
N SER A 113 -6.85 -18.62 -5.88
CA SER A 113 -7.53 -19.89 -5.57
C SER A 113 -6.74 -20.72 -4.55
N LEU A 114 -5.41 -20.74 -4.66
CA LEU A 114 -4.53 -21.45 -3.71
C LEU A 114 -4.57 -20.81 -2.32
N GLY A 115 -4.62 -19.48 -2.23
CA GLY A 115 -4.80 -18.76 -0.96
C GLY A 115 -6.11 -19.17 -0.27
N LEU A 116 -7.19 -19.26 -1.03
CA LEU A 116 -8.49 -19.72 -0.51
C LEU A 116 -8.47 -21.20 -0.08
N LEU A 117 -7.82 -22.08 -0.85
CA LEU A 117 -7.62 -23.49 -0.46
C LEU A 117 -6.89 -23.58 0.89
N LEU A 118 -5.75 -22.91 1.03
CA LEU A 118 -4.98 -22.95 2.27
C LEU A 118 -5.70 -22.29 3.44
N LYS A 119 -6.48 -21.23 3.19
CA LYS A 119 -7.37 -20.63 4.20
C LYS A 119 -8.33 -21.66 4.78
N ARG A 120 -9.02 -22.42 3.93
CA ARG A 120 -10.03 -23.42 4.31
C ARG A 120 -9.41 -24.64 4.98
N CYS A 121 -8.35 -25.20 4.39
CA CYS A 121 -7.62 -26.35 4.96
C CYS A 121 -7.06 -26.07 6.36
N THR A 122 -6.77 -24.81 6.68
CA THR A 122 -6.15 -24.41 7.94
C THR A 122 -7.12 -23.69 8.90
N LEU A 123 -8.42 -23.63 8.58
CA LEU A 123 -9.41 -22.85 9.31
C LEU A 123 -9.49 -23.19 10.81
N LEU A 124 -9.25 -24.45 11.16
CA LEU A 124 -9.32 -24.94 12.55
C LEU A 124 -8.01 -24.77 13.33
N LEU A 125 -6.96 -24.25 12.70
CA LEU A 125 -5.66 -24.06 13.35
C LEU A 125 -5.54 -22.64 13.91
N PRO A 126 -4.81 -22.44 15.03
CA PRO A 126 -4.45 -21.10 15.49
C PRO A 126 -3.62 -20.35 14.44
N THR A 127 -3.74 -19.02 14.38
CA THR A 127 -3.07 -18.13 13.39
C THR A 127 -1.59 -18.49 13.20
N ARG A 128 -0.84 -18.70 14.29
CA ARG A 128 0.58 -19.05 14.27
C ARG A 128 0.86 -20.34 13.51
N ASP A 129 0.06 -21.38 13.76
CA ASP A 129 0.26 -22.70 13.16
C ASP A 129 -0.19 -22.71 11.70
N ARG A 130 -1.22 -21.91 11.35
CA ARG A 130 -1.60 -21.63 9.96
C ARG A 130 -0.42 -21.05 9.18
N LEU A 131 0.23 -20.02 9.72
CA LEU A 131 1.35 -19.33 9.07
C LEU A 131 2.58 -20.24 8.94
N LYS A 132 2.91 -21.01 9.97
CA LYS A 132 3.99 -22.02 9.90
C LYS A 132 3.73 -23.07 8.81
N TYR A 133 2.50 -23.57 8.72
CA TYR A 133 2.13 -24.54 7.68
C TYR A 133 2.22 -23.94 6.28
N VAL A 134 1.64 -22.75 6.07
CA VAL A 134 1.70 -22.02 4.79
C VAL A 134 3.15 -21.76 4.39
N HIS A 135 3.98 -21.29 5.33
CA HIS A 135 5.40 -21.08 5.05
C HIS A 135 6.10 -22.38 4.64
N LYS A 136 5.85 -23.49 5.33
CA LYS A 136 6.42 -24.80 4.98
C LYS A 136 6.11 -25.15 3.53
N VAL A 137 4.85 -25.01 3.10
CA VAL A 137 4.42 -25.28 1.72
C VAL A 137 5.13 -24.35 0.74
N LEU A 138 5.17 -23.04 1.01
CA LEU A 138 5.70 -22.04 0.07
C LEU A 138 7.23 -21.90 0.09
N SER A 139 7.92 -22.49 1.08
CA SER A 139 9.37 -22.33 1.29
C SER A 139 10.24 -22.77 0.10
N GLY A 140 9.71 -23.68 -0.74
CA GLY A 140 10.35 -24.16 -1.97
C GLY A 140 10.33 -23.15 -3.13
N VAL A 141 9.54 -22.08 -3.06
CA VAL A 141 9.43 -21.09 -4.14
C VAL A 141 10.43 -19.95 -3.91
N SER A 142 11.52 -19.93 -4.68
CA SER A 142 12.59 -18.92 -4.54
C SER A 142 12.08 -17.49 -4.79
N CYS A 143 11.20 -17.30 -5.77
CA CYS A 143 10.67 -15.99 -6.15
C CYS A 143 9.80 -15.31 -5.08
N PHE A 144 9.38 -16.03 -4.05
CA PHE A 144 8.62 -15.45 -2.93
C PHE A 144 9.54 -14.86 -1.85
N LYS A 145 10.83 -15.19 -1.91
CA LYS A 145 11.84 -14.68 -0.98
C LYS A 145 12.35 -13.34 -1.48
N LEU A 146 12.49 -12.36 -0.56
CA LEU A 146 12.96 -11.00 -0.87
C LEU A 146 14.28 -10.96 -1.65
N ASN A 147 15.20 -11.91 -1.39
CA ASN A 147 16.49 -12.03 -2.08
C ASN A 147 16.59 -13.24 -3.03
N GLY A 148 15.48 -13.94 -3.30
CA GLY A 148 15.52 -15.25 -3.96
C GLY A 148 15.41 -15.23 -5.48
N CYS A 149 15.03 -14.09 -6.08
CA CYS A 149 14.90 -13.93 -7.53
C CYS A 149 16.09 -13.14 -8.11
N ALA A 150 16.61 -13.60 -9.25
CA ALA A 150 17.68 -12.92 -9.99
C ALA A 150 17.17 -11.71 -10.80
N SER A 151 15.94 -11.78 -11.33
CA SER A 151 15.31 -10.73 -12.14
C SER A 151 13.94 -10.32 -11.57
N PRO A 152 13.91 -9.61 -10.42
CA PRO A 152 12.67 -9.37 -9.69
C PRO A 152 11.72 -8.39 -10.38
N LEU A 153 12.21 -7.56 -11.31
CA LEU A 153 11.38 -6.60 -12.07
C LEU A 153 10.46 -7.28 -13.09
N HIS A 154 10.93 -8.37 -13.68
CA HIS A 154 10.21 -9.15 -14.69
C HIS A 154 9.67 -10.47 -14.11
N CYS A 155 9.44 -10.50 -12.79
CA CYS A 155 8.99 -11.67 -12.07
C CYS A 155 7.64 -11.42 -11.40
N LEU A 156 6.65 -12.26 -11.72
CA LEU A 156 5.34 -12.20 -11.06
C LEU A 156 5.31 -12.84 -9.66
N GLY A 157 6.43 -13.41 -9.19
CA GLY A 157 6.47 -14.20 -7.96
C GLY A 157 6.00 -13.43 -6.73
N LEU A 158 6.53 -12.23 -6.49
CA LEU A 158 6.12 -11.42 -5.33
C LEU A 158 4.65 -10.97 -5.42
N GLN A 159 4.15 -10.67 -6.63
CA GLN A 159 2.75 -10.31 -6.84
C GLN A 159 1.82 -11.50 -6.56
N CYS A 160 2.17 -12.69 -7.07
CA CYS A 160 1.46 -13.93 -6.77
C CYS A 160 1.44 -14.21 -5.27
N TYR A 161 2.56 -13.97 -4.57
CA TYR A 161 2.65 -14.14 -3.14
C TYR A 161 1.75 -13.15 -2.39
N GLY A 162 1.72 -11.88 -2.80
CA GLY A 162 0.83 -10.87 -2.24
C GLY A 162 -0.65 -11.22 -2.39
N VAL A 163 -1.08 -11.58 -3.61
CA VAL A 163 -2.48 -12.00 -3.88
C VAL A 163 -2.85 -13.25 -3.08
N PHE A 164 -1.94 -14.22 -2.98
CA PHE A 164 -2.12 -15.40 -2.14
C PHE A 164 -2.36 -15.01 -0.67
N LEU A 165 -1.51 -14.13 -0.11
CA LEU A 165 -1.61 -13.69 1.29
C LEU A 165 -2.88 -12.89 1.54
N GLN A 166 -3.27 -12.02 0.61
CA GLN A 166 -4.53 -11.29 0.68
C GLN A 166 -5.71 -12.25 0.81
N MET A 167 -5.78 -13.29 -0.03
CA MET A 167 -6.87 -14.26 0.04
C MET A 167 -6.83 -15.11 1.31
N LEU A 168 -5.63 -15.47 1.78
CA LEU A 168 -5.44 -16.24 3.01
C LEU A 168 -5.99 -15.49 4.23
N THR A 169 -5.72 -14.19 4.28
CA THR A 169 -6.00 -13.30 5.42
C THR A 169 -7.29 -12.50 5.27
N ALA A 170 -7.98 -12.60 4.13
CA ALA A 170 -9.25 -11.93 3.91
C ALA A 170 -10.24 -12.22 5.05
N GLY A 171 -10.81 -11.18 5.66
CA GLY A 171 -11.75 -11.30 6.78
C GLY A 171 -11.14 -11.67 8.13
N TRP A 172 -9.81 -11.65 8.26
CA TRP A 172 -9.14 -11.70 9.57
C TRP A 172 -9.21 -10.33 10.24
N ASP A 173 -9.17 -10.29 11.57
CA ASP A 173 -9.12 -9.04 12.31
C ASP A 173 -7.73 -8.38 12.26
N GLU A 174 -7.63 -7.12 12.69
CA GLU A 174 -6.38 -6.35 12.68
C GLU A 174 -5.27 -6.99 13.55
N LEU A 175 -5.63 -7.67 14.65
CA LEU A 175 -4.66 -8.33 15.53
C LEU A 175 -4.04 -9.56 14.85
N GLU A 176 -4.85 -10.34 14.15
CA GLU A 176 -4.38 -11.46 13.34
C GLU A 176 -3.55 -10.96 12.15
N CYS A 177 -3.97 -9.91 11.46
CA CYS A 177 -3.17 -9.27 10.41
C CYS A 177 -1.83 -8.72 10.94
N HIS A 178 -1.79 -8.19 12.15
CA HIS A 178 -0.54 -7.79 12.81
C HIS A 178 0.38 -8.98 13.07
N ARG A 179 -0.15 -10.14 13.46
CA ARG A 179 0.65 -11.38 13.57
C ARG A 179 1.21 -11.84 12.22
N VAL A 180 0.44 -11.69 11.14
CA VAL A 180 0.91 -11.96 9.77
C VAL A 180 2.07 -11.04 9.42
N PHE A 181 1.95 -9.74 9.71
CA PHE A 181 3.01 -8.77 9.51
C PHE A 181 4.29 -9.19 10.23
N ASN A 182 4.22 -9.46 11.55
CA ASN A 182 5.39 -9.85 12.35
C ASN A 182 6.02 -11.14 11.82
N PHE A 183 5.21 -12.12 11.43
CA PHE A 183 5.69 -13.37 10.85
C PHE A 183 6.46 -13.14 9.53
N LEU A 184 5.93 -12.32 8.62
CA LEU A 184 6.60 -11.98 7.37
C LEU A 184 7.87 -11.16 7.61
N TRP A 185 7.81 -10.24 8.57
CA TRP A 185 8.90 -9.35 8.97
C TRP A 185 10.11 -10.12 9.49
N GLU A 186 9.87 -11.12 10.35
CA GLU A 186 10.88 -12.04 10.85
C GLU A 186 11.42 -12.94 9.74
N LEU A 187 10.53 -13.59 8.99
CA LEU A 187 10.90 -14.57 7.97
C LEU A 187 11.78 -13.98 6.86
N SER A 188 11.46 -12.76 6.43
CA SER A 188 12.21 -12.06 5.39
C SER A 188 13.41 -11.28 5.93
N SER A 189 13.64 -11.31 7.25
CA SER A 189 14.62 -10.51 7.98
C SER A 189 14.54 -9.02 7.58
N LEU A 190 13.31 -8.51 7.42
CA LEU A 190 13.06 -7.21 6.79
C LEU A 190 13.58 -6.07 7.66
N ALA A 191 13.42 -6.16 8.99
CA ALA A 191 13.96 -5.17 9.92
C ALA A 191 15.44 -4.87 9.67
N ARG A 192 16.28 -5.91 9.65
CA ARG A 192 17.73 -5.75 9.45
C ARG A 192 18.04 -5.12 8.09
N LYS A 193 17.32 -5.53 7.04
CA LYS A 193 17.53 -5.03 5.67
C LYS A 193 17.10 -3.58 5.51
N VAL A 194 15.95 -3.23 6.09
CA VAL A 194 15.46 -1.84 6.12
C VAL A 194 16.42 -0.97 6.90
N GLN A 195 16.86 -1.40 8.10
CA GLN A 195 17.85 -0.69 8.90
C GLN A 195 19.12 -0.38 8.08
N THR A 196 19.61 -1.35 7.28
CA THR A 196 20.76 -1.14 6.40
C THR A 196 20.55 -0.03 5.37
N VAL A 197 19.39 0.02 4.71
CA VAL A 197 19.15 1.02 3.65
C VAL A 197 18.81 2.40 4.22
N VAL A 198 18.08 2.48 5.33
CA VAL A 198 17.68 3.77 5.91
C VAL A 198 18.81 4.45 6.69
N SER A 199 19.73 3.66 7.27
CA SER A 199 20.89 4.20 8.01
C SER A 199 22.10 4.47 7.12
N GLY A 200 22.16 3.84 5.94
CA GLY A 200 23.23 4.06 4.98
C GLY A 200 23.09 5.38 4.22
N LYS A 201 24.08 5.68 3.36
CA LYS A 201 23.98 6.77 2.39
C LYS A 201 22.89 6.44 1.36
N PRO A 202 21.93 7.34 1.08
CA PRO A 202 20.91 7.11 0.05
C PRO A 202 21.53 6.70 -1.29
N GLY A 203 21.02 5.62 -1.89
CA GLY A 203 21.52 5.10 -3.17
C GLY A 203 22.82 4.29 -3.07
N SER A 204 23.37 4.06 -1.88
CA SER A 204 24.53 3.17 -1.69
C SER A 204 24.18 1.69 -1.81
N ALA A 205 22.93 1.32 -1.50
CA ALA A 205 22.45 -0.06 -1.50
C ALA A 205 21.32 -0.28 -2.52
N ARG A 206 21.46 0.26 -3.75
CA ARG A 206 20.39 0.31 -4.78
C ARG A 206 19.67 -1.02 -5.00
N LYS A 207 20.41 -2.14 -5.08
CA LYS A 207 19.82 -3.48 -5.24
C LYS A 207 18.92 -3.88 -4.08
N LEU A 208 19.31 -3.53 -2.85
CA LEU A 208 18.53 -3.82 -1.65
C LEU A 208 17.32 -2.89 -1.52
N GLU A 209 17.48 -1.60 -1.84
CA GLU A 209 16.39 -0.63 -1.93
C GLU A 209 15.30 -1.11 -2.90
N LEU A 210 15.69 -1.54 -4.09
CA LEU A 210 14.77 -2.11 -5.09
C LEU A 210 14.04 -3.35 -4.54
N ARG A 211 14.76 -4.28 -3.89
CA ARG A 211 14.15 -5.49 -3.33
C ARG A 211 13.16 -5.19 -2.20
N ILE A 212 13.47 -4.23 -1.33
CA ILE A 212 12.56 -3.77 -0.27
C ILE A 212 11.32 -3.13 -0.90
N ARG A 213 11.52 -2.23 -1.88
CA ARG A 213 10.42 -1.59 -2.62
C ARG A 213 9.48 -2.62 -3.23
N LEU A 214 10.01 -3.57 -4.01
CA LEU A 214 9.21 -4.60 -4.67
C LEU A 214 8.50 -5.50 -3.68
N PHE A 215 9.16 -5.89 -2.59
CA PHE A 215 8.53 -6.72 -1.56
C PHE A 215 7.40 -5.97 -0.84
N CYS A 216 7.64 -4.75 -0.34
CA CYS A 216 6.62 -3.95 0.34
C CYS A 216 5.44 -3.67 -0.59
N ARG A 217 5.69 -3.26 -1.84
CA ARG A 217 4.62 -3.00 -2.81
C ARG A 217 3.87 -4.28 -3.15
N ALA A 218 4.54 -5.27 -3.76
CA ALA A 218 3.84 -6.42 -4.32
C ALA A 218 3.24 -7.36 -3.27
N VAL A 219 3.83 -7.46 -2.07
CA VAL A 219 3.40 -8.41 -1.03
C VAL A 219 2.51 -7.76 0.03
N LEU A 220 2.84 -6.54 0.48
CA LEU A 220 2.19 -5.91 1.63
C LEU A 220 1.19 -4.80 1.26
N LEU A 221 1.33 -4.11 0.12
CA LEU A 221 0.56 -2.89 -0.17
C LEU A 221 -0.36 -3.02 -1.39
N THR A 222 0.17 -3.45 -2.53
CA THR A 222 -0.55 -3.57 -3.81
C THR A 222 -1.71 -4.56 -3.82
N PRO A 223 -1.70 -5.69 -3.08
CA PRO A 223 -2.83 -6.62 -3.14
C PRO A 223 -4.16 -6.02 -2.69
N TRP A 224 -4.16 -5.01 -1.80
CA TRP A 224 -5.35 -4.62 -1.07
C TRP A 224 -6.23 -3.63 -1.82
N SER A 225 -7.48 -4.00 -2.05
CA SER A 225 -8.49 -3.17 -2.71
C SER A 225 -9.06 -2.07 -1.81
N HIS A 226 -8.99 -2.24 -0.49
CA HIS A 226 -9.50 -1.28 0.48
C HIS A 226 -8.38 -0.34 0.96
N ARG A 227 -8.71 0.96 1.04
CA ARG A 227 -7.79 1.98 1.54
C ARG A 227 -7.40 1.71 3.00
N SER A 228 -8.33 1.25 3.83
CA SER A 228 -8.07 0.94 5.24
C SER A 228 -6.96 -0.10 5.44
N ASP A 229 -6.97 -1.16 4.62
CA ASP A 229 -5.99 -2.23 4.68
C ASP A 229 -4.62 -1.70 4.27
N SER A 230 -4.56 -0.96 3.15
CA SER A 230 -3.32 -0.31 2.69
C SER A 230 -2.75 0.62 3.76
N ALA A 231 -3.59 1.40 4.45
CA ALA A 231 -3.18 2.31 5.52
C ALA A 231 -2.62 1.55 6.72
N PHE A 232 -3.26 0.44 7.12
CA PHE A 232 -2.76 -0.46 8.17
C PHE A 232 -1.37 -0.98 7.84
N TRP A 233 -1.18 -1.59 6.65
CA TRP A 233 0.10 -2.18 6.26
C TRP A 233 1.21 -1.14 6.15
N LEU A 234 0.92 0.02 5.54
CA LEU A 234 1.89 1.11 5.44
C LEU A 234 2.30 1.63 6.83
N THR A 235 1.33 1.78 7.74
CA THR A 235 1.59 2.18 9.13
C THR A 235 2.52 1.20 9.83
N ARG A 236 2.27 -0.11 9.69
CA ARG A 236 3.12 -1.15 10.29
C ARG A 236 4.54 -1.18 9.71
N ILE A 237 4.71 -0.83 8.44
CA ILE A 237 6.03 -0.71 7.81
C ILE A 237 6.83 0.48 8.36
N LEU A 238 6.17 1.62 8.59
CA LEU A 238 6.82 2.89 8.92
C LEU A 238 7.00 3.12 10.43
N LYS A 239 5.94 2.96 11.25
CA LYS A 239 5.96 3.32 12.68
C LYS A 239 7.07 2.67 13.54
N PRO A 240 7.63 1.49 13.21
CA PRO A 240 8.78 0.97 13.95
C PRO A 240 10.07 1.82 13.86
N TRP A 241 10.13 2.79 12.96
CA TRP A 241 11.33 3.59 12.67
C TRP A 241 11.22 5.01 13.23
N PRO A 242 12.35 5.70 13.52
CA PRO A 242 12.32 7.13 13.81
C PRO A 242 11.91 7.93 12.56
N MET A 243 11.36 9.14 12.73
CA MET A 243 10.72 9.92 11.66
C MET A 243 11.60 10.08 10.40
N VAL A 244 12.88 10.41 10.56
CA VAL A 244 13.86 10.51 9.46
C VAL A 244 13.92 9.21 8.62
N ASN A 245 13.91 8.06 9.29
CA ASN A 245 13.94 6.76 8.63
C ASN A 245 12.57 6.38 8.05
N GLN A 246 11.47 6.87 8.61
CA GLN A 246 10.14 6.74 8.01
C GLN A 246 10.08 7.48 6.67
N ALA A 247 10.58 8.72 6.62
CA ALA A 247 10.67 9.50 5.38
C ALA A 247 11.52 8.79 4.32
N ARG A 248 12.74 8.36 4.70
CA ARG A 248 13.63 7.57 3.82
C ARG A 248 12.96 6.31 3.29
N LEU A 249 12.31 5.54 4.16
CA LEU A 249 11.65 4.30 3.76
C LEU A 249 10.44 4.58 2.85
N LEU A 250 9.67 5.62 3.13
CA LEU A 250 8.56 6.04 2.27
C LEU A 250 9.07 6.41 0.88
N TYR A 251 10.18 7.15 0.79
CA TYR A 251 10.82 7.48 -0.48
C TYR A 251 11.33 6.24 -1.21
N ILE A 252 11.94 5.26 -0.52
CA ILE A 252 12.36 3.99 -1.15
C ILE A 252 11.15 3.26 -1.75
N ILE A 253 10.03 3.21 -1.05
CA ILE A 253 8.83 2.46 -1.46
C ILE A 253 8.06 3.18 -2.58
N PHE A 254 7.98 4.51 -2.56
CA PHE A 254 7.07 5.27 -3.42
C PHE A 254 7.71 6.39 -4.25
N GLY A 255 8.96 6.75 -3.97
CA GLY A 255 9.68 7.80 -4.68
C GLY A 255 9.98 7.44 -6.15
N PRO A 256 10.52 8.39 -6.91
CA PRO A 256 10.80 8.23 -8.32
C PRO A 256 11.79 7.10 -8.62
N VAL A 257 11.56 6.44 -9.75
CA VAL A 257 12.40 5.33 -10.23
C VAL A 257 12.88 5.56 -11.65
N SER A 258 14.01 4.95 -11.97
CA SER A 258 14.55 4.93 -13.33
C SER A 258 13.68 4.02 -14.20
N SER A 259 13.33 4.52 -15.39
CA SER A 259 12.52 3.79 -16.38
C SER A 259 13.25 2.56 -16.96
N LEU A 260 14.59 2.55 -16.90
CA LEU A 260 15.42 1.50 -17.48
C LEU A 260 15.56 0.27 -16.56
N ASP A 261 15.73 0.51 -15.26
CA ASP A 261 16.16 -0.52 -14.31
C ASP A 261 15.38 -0.51 -12.99
N GLY A 262 14.36 0.34 -12.87
CA GLY A 262 13.45 0.41 -11.72
C GLY A 262 14.10 0.83 -10.39
N HIS A 263 15.38 1.19 -10.38
CA HIS A 263 16.05 1.65 -9.16
C HIS A 263 15.53 3.02 -8.73
N VAL A 264 15.57 3.28 -7.42
CA VAL A 264 15.18 4.56 -6.83
C VAL A 264 16.19 5.64 -7.26
N VAL A 265 15.69 6.75 -7.80
CA VAL A 265 16.51 7.85 -8.32
C VAL A 265 16.44 9.02 -7.35
N TRP A 266 17.29 8.97 -6.32
CA TRP A 266 17.35 9.98 -5.26
C TRP A 266 17.61 11.40 -5.76
N GLN A 267 18.46 11.54 -6.79
CA GLN A 267 18.83 12.86 -7.32
C GLN A 267 17.72 13.55 -8.12
N LYS A 268 16.68 12.81 -8.52
CA LYS A 268 15.59 13.36 -9.32
C LYS A 268 14.87 14.52 -8.60
N MET A 269 14.89 14.53 -7.27
CA MET A 269 14.26 15.61 -6.49
C MET A 269 15.15 16.86 -6.30
N ILE A 270 16.44 16.76 -6.64
CA ILE A 270 17.45 17.77 -6.34
C ILE A 270 17.98 18.43 -7.62
N GLU A 271 18.21 17.64 -8.67
CA GLU A 271 18.88 18.11 -9.89
C GLU A 271 17.93 18.83 -10.87
N GLY A 272 16.64 18.49 -10.87
CA GLY A 272 15.69 19.14 -11.79
C GLY A 272 14.21 18.90 -11.48
N PRO A 273 13.31 19.55 -12.25
CA PRO A 273 11.87 19.36 -12.13
C PRO A 273 11.47 17.89 -12.32
N THR A 274 10.76 17.32 -11.35
CA THR A 274 10.21 15.97 -11.42
C THR A 274 8.80 16.01 -12.00
N ASP A 275 8.50 15.10 -12.92
CA ASP A 275 7.18 14.92 -13.50
C ASP A 275 6.11 14.43 -12.49
N GLU A 276 4.85 14.77 -12.75
CA GLU A 276 3.71 14.39 -11.92
C GLU A 276 3.64 12.87 -11.70
N SER A 277 3.84 12.10 -12.77
CA SER A 277 3.66 10.64 -12.76
C SER A 277 4.62 9.94 -11.79
N SER A 278 5.84 10.47 -11.68
CA SER A 278 6.87 9.99 -10.77
C SER A 278 6.57 10.28 -9.30
N LEU A 279 5.84 11.36 -8.99
CA LEU A 279 5.49 11.75 -7.63
C LEU A 279 4.15 11.22 -7.15
N LYS A 280 3.26 10.85 -8.08
CA LYS A 280 1.91 10.38 -7.78
C LYS A 280 1.87 9.27 -6.72
N GLY A 281 2.74 8.27 -6.84
CA GLY A 281 2.83 7.17 -5.88
C GLY A 281 3.17 7.63 -4.46
N LEU A 282 4.06 8.63 -4.32
CA LEU A 282 4.46 9.19 -3.04
C LEU A 282 3.34 10.07 -2.45
N ALA A 283 2.72 10.91 -3.29
CA ALA A 283 1.58 11.73 -2.89
C ALA A 283 0.38 10.90 -2.43
N ASP A 284 0.07 9.80 -3.12
CA ASP A 284 -1.02 8.91 -2.73
C ASP A 284 -0.73 8.15 -1.42
N ALA A 285 0.53 7.85 -1.14
CA ALA A 285 0.93 7.30 0.15
C ALA A 285 0.78 8.33 1.29
N ILE A 286 1.14 9.60 1.06
CA ILE A 286 0.93 10.67 2.04
C ILE A 286 -0.58 10.89 2.29
N LYS A 287 -1.41 10.89 1.25
CA LYS A 287 -2.87 10.93 1.38
C LYS A 287 -3.43 9.80 2.22
N LEU A 288 -2.90 8.60 2.04
CA LEU A 288 -3.31 7.41 2.77
C LEU A 288 -3.02 7.56 4.27
N LEU A 289 -1.85 8.09 4.62
CA LEU A 289 -1.43 8.33 6.00
C LEU A 289 -2.19 9.49 6.66
N TYR A 290 -2.60 10.51 5.90
CA TYR A 290 -3.42 11.61 6.42
C TYR A 290 -4.91 11.25 6.52
N GLY A 291 -5.33 10.14 5.90
CA GLY A 291 -6.72 9.71 5.90
C GLY A 291 -7.22 9.31 7.29
N THR A 292 -8.53 9.44 7.52
CA THR A 292 -9.17 9.06 8.80
C THR A 292 -9.03 7.58 9.15
N GLU A 293 -8.70 6.75 8.17
CA GLU A 293 -8.46 5.32 8.33
C GLU A 293 -7.10 5.03 9.00
N ALA A 294 -6.13 5.92 8.86
CA ALA A 294 -4.80 5.81 9.47
C ALA A 294 -4.82 6.30 10.92
N ARG A 295 -5.52 5.58 11.82
CA ARG A 295 -5.78 6.00 13.21
C ARG A 295 -4.53 6.31 14.05
N GLU A 296 -3.37 5.79 13.66
CA GLU A 296 -2.09 5.98 14.35
C GLU A 296 -1.31 7.21 13.83
N TRP A 297 -1.85 7.94 12.86
CA TRP A 297 -1.22 9.12 12.25
C TRP A 297 -1.99 10.38 12.59
N THR A 298 -1.28 11.33 13.18
CA THR A 298 -1.77 12.69 13.40
C THR A 298 -1.42 13.59 12.22
N ALA A 299 -2.06 14.76 12.14
CA ALA A 299 -1.66 15.79 11.18
C ALA A 299 -0.19 16.18 11.36
N ASP A 300 0.28 16.31 12.62
CA ASP A 300 1.66 16.67 12.94
C ASP A 300 2.66 15.59 12.54
N ASP A 301 2.30 14.30 12.65
CA ASP A 301 3.14 13.21 12.15
C ASP A 301 3.34 13.32 10.63
N VAL A 302 2.27 13.62 9.89
CA VAL A 302 2.34 13.77 8.42
C VAL A 302 3.12 15.02 8.02
N ILE A 303 2.96 16.13 8.74
CA ILE A 303 3.75 17.35 8.51
C ILE A 303 5.24 17.04 8.74
N SER A 304 5.57 16.39 9.84
CA SER A 304 6.95 16.01 10.17
C SER A 304 7.53 15.07 9.10
N LEU A 305 6.74 14.12 8.61
CA LEU A 305 7.15 13.22 7.53
C LEU A 305 7.45 13.97 6.23
N VAL A 306 6.62 14.96 5.87
CA VAL A 306 6.83 15.78 4.67
C VAL A 306 8.03 16.71 4.81
N ASP A 307 8.20 17.35 5.97
CA ASP A 307 9.38 18.18 6.26
C ASP A 307 10.66 17.33 6.19
N GLU A 308 10.67 16.11 6.74
CA GLU A 308 11.82 15.19 6.62
C GLU A 308 12.06 14.69 5.19
N LEU A 309 11.01 14.44 4.41
CA LEU A 309 11.15 14.09 3.00
C LEU A 309 11.85 15.20 2.20
N SER A 310 11.47 16.45 2.46
CA SER A 310 11.97 17.62 1.72
C SER A 310 13.49 17.86 1.85
N VAL A 311 14.17 17.14 2.75
CA VAL A 311 15.61 17.26 3.01
C VAL A 311 16.39 15.95 2.80
N VAL A 312 15.78 14.91 2.22
CA VAL A 312 16.42 13.60 2.02
C VAL A 312 16.48 13.24 0.53
N PRO A 313 17.67 13.04 -0.07
CA PRO A 313 18.97 12.89 0.60
C PRO A 313 19.65 14.24 0.91
N GLN A 314 19.19 15.31 0.29
CA GLN A 314 19.54 16.72 0.49
C GLN A 314 18.26 17.54 0.29
N GLU A 315 18.35 18.86 0.47
CA GLU A 315 17.24 19.78 0.22
C GLU A 315 16.69 19.61 -1.19
N TRP A 316 15.40 19.29 -1.28
CA TRP A 316 14.69 19.15 -2.55
C TRP A 316 14.45 20.52 -3.17
N LEU A 317 14.40 20.55 -4.51
CA LEU A 317 13.96 21.74 -5.21
C LEU A 317 12.57 22.17 -4.73
N MET A 318 12.40 23.46 -4.51
CA MET A 318 11.11 23.99 -4.06
C MET A 318 9.97 23.71 -5.05
N GLU A 319 10.27 23.66 -6.35
CA GLU A 319 9.31 23.24 -7.38
C GLU A 319 8.81 21.80 -7.12
N ASN A 320 9.69 20.88 -6.75
CA ASN A 320 9.34 19.49 -6.47
C ASN A 320 8.56 19.33 -5.17
N ASN A 321 8.89 20.11 -4.14
CA ASN A 321 8.10 20.21 -2.91
C ASN A 321 6.69 20.75 -3.18
N ALA A 322 6.56 21.81 -3.97
CA ALA A 322 5.28 22.39 -4.36
C ALA A 322 4.42 21.37 -5.13
N ARG A 323 5.01 20.69 -6.11
CA ARG A 323 4.33 19.65 -6.90
C ARG A 323 3.86 18.49 -6.03
N LEU A 324 4.68 18.00 -5.10
CA LEU A 324 4.26 16.94 -4.16
C LEU A 324 3.07 17.36 -3.30
N LEU A 325 3.10 18.57 -2.74
CA LEU A 325 2.02 19.08 -1.88
C LEU A 325 0.71 19.26 -2.65
N LEU A 326 0.80 19.79 -3.87
CA LEU A 326 -0.33 19.94 -4.77
C LEU A 326 -0.95 18.56 -5.09
N LEU A 327 -0.12 17.57 -5.42
CA LEU A 327 -0.58 16.21 -5.67
C LEU A 327 -1.12 15.51 -4.43
N SER A 328 -0.61 15.83 -3.23
CA SER A 328 -1.09 15.29 -1.96
C SER A 328 -2.48 15.81 -1.58
N GLY A 329 -2.93 16.90 -2.20
CA GLY A 329 -4.30 17.40 -2.14
C GLY A 329 -4.52 18.49 -1.08
N ASN A 330 -5.65 19.18 -1.24
CA ASN A 330 -5.93 20.48 -0.59
C ASN A 330 -5.79 20.46 0.93
N ARG A 331 -6.26 19.40 1.61
CA ARG A 331 -6.23 19.34 3.08
C ARG A 331 -4.80 19.24 3.59
N ILE A 332 -3.96 18.44 2.95
CA ILE A 332 -2.56 18.22 3.36
C ILE A 332 -1.73 19.45 3.03
N CYS A 333 -1.87 19.96 1.81
CA CYS A 333 -1.23 21.19 1.37
C CYS A 333 -1.53 22.36 2.34
N PHE A 334 -2.82 22.60 2.64
CA PHE A 334 -3.22 23.62 3.60
C PHE A 334 -2.60 23.39 4.99
N THR A 335 -2.67 22.17 5.51
CA THR A 335 -2.15 21.84 6.86
C THR A 335 -0.64 22.08 6.96
N VAL A 336 0.14 21.68 5.96
CA VAL A 336 1.60 21.92 5.92
C VAL A 336 1.89 23.43 5.86
N MET A 337 1.21 24.16 4.97
CA MET A 337 1.40 25.61 4.83
C MET A 337 0.96 26.38 6.08
N ALA A 338 -0.16 25.98 6.69
CA ALA A 338 -0.67 26.56 7.92
C ALA A 338 0.31 26.34 9.08
N SER A 339 0.92 25.15 9.19
CA SER A 339 1.97 24.90 10.18
C SER A 339 3.18 25.83 10.00
N LYS A 340 3.61 26.06 8.75
CA LYS A 340 4.69 27.03 8.47
C LYS A 340 4.29 28.47 8.84
N ALA A 341 3.03 28.86 8.59
CA ALA A 341 2.49 30.16 8.98
C ALA A 341 2.48 30.35 10.51
N VAL A 342 1.95 29.38 11.26
CA VAL A 342 1.89 29.41 12.73
C VAL A 342 3.29 29.49 13.36
N ASN A 343 4.28 28.82 12.75
CA ASN A 343 5.67 28.85 13.20
C ASN A 343 6.45 30.11 12.74
N GLY A 344 5.79 31.10 12.13
CA GLY A 344 6.42 32.36 11.71
C GLY A 344 7.38 32.23 10.52
N ARG A 345 7.34 31.11 9.78
CA ARG A 345 8.24 30.83 8.63
C ARG A 345 7.74 31.50 7.35
N ALA A 346 7.49 32.82 7.41
CA ALA A 346 6.85 33.58 6.32
C ALA A 346 7.63 33.56 5.00
N VAL A 347 8.97 33.61 5.05
CA VAL A 347 9.83 33.59 3.85
C VAL A 347 9.80 32.22 3.16
N GLU A 348 9.92 31.14 3.93
CA GLU A 348 9.84 29.76 3.40
C GLU A 348 8.46 29.51 2.77
N LEU A 349 7.41 29.97 3.44
CA LEU A 349 6.04 29.87 2.95
C LEU A 349 5.81 30.70 1.68
N ALA A 350 6.40 31.90 1.58
CA ALA A 350 6.32 32.74 0.40
C ALA A 350 7.02 32.08 -0.81
N ARG A 351 8.22 31.52 -0.59
CA ARG A 351 8.90 30.70 -1.60
C ARG A 351 8.03 29.55 -2.06
N LEU A 352 7.46 28.78 -1.13
CA LEU A 352 6.58 27.68 -1.49
C LEU A 352 5.35 28.14 -2.29
N MET A 353 4.75 29.27 -1.96
CA MET A 353 3.62 29.84 -2.70
C MET A 353 3.98 30.20 -4.15
N VAL A 354 5.13 30.86 -4.35
CA VAL A 354 5.61 31.23 -5.69
C VAL A 354 5.87 29.99 -6.54
N PHE A 355 6.51 28.97 -5.98
CA PHE A 355 6.73 27.70 -6.69
C PHE A 355 5.43 26.91 -6.91
N MET A 356 4.41 27.04 -6.04
CA MET A 356 3.08 26.48 -6.32
C MET A 356 2.42 27.19 -7.51
N ALA A 357 2.49 28.52 -7.60
CA ALA A 357 2.01 29.25 -8.77
C ALA A 357 2.78 28.82 -10.04
N LEU A 358 4.11 28.68 -9.97
CA LEU A 358 4.90 28.19 -11.09
C LEU A 358 4.47 26.78 -11.55
N VAL A 359 4.29 25.85 -10.61
CA VAL A 359 3.81 24.49 -10.91
C VAL A 359 2.39 24.53 -11.49
N CYS A 360 1.52 25.41 -11.01
CA CYS A 360 0.20 25.56 -11.59
C CYS A 360 0.26 26.01 -13.07
N GLU A 361 1.20 26.88 -13.43
CA GLU A 361 1.36 27.34 -14.81
C GLU A 361 1.94 26.22 -15.69
N LYS A 362 3.02 25.58 -15.23
CA LYS A 362 3.72 24.52 -15.97
C LYS A 362 2.84 23.28 -16.20
N ASP A 363 2.15 22.83 -15.16
CA ASP A 363 1.37 21.60 -15.18
C ASP A 363 -0.13 21.86 -15.49
N LEU A 364 -0.47 23.10 -15.88
CA LEU A 364 -1.83 23.53 -16.27
C LEU A 364 -2.91 23.34 -15.19
N TYR A 365 -2.54 23.53 -13.92
CA TYR A 365 -3.50 23.62 -12.83
C TYR A 365 -4.12 25.02 -12.74
N CYS A 366 -5.30 25.10 -12.11
CA CYS A 366 -6.04 26.36 -12.00
C CYS A 366 -5.37 27.35 -11.03
N MET A 367 -5.00 28.55 -11.51
CA MET A 367 -4.39 29.60 -10.68
C MET A 367 -5.29 30.12 -9.55
N ASP A 368 -6.60 30.17 -9.78
CA ASP A 368 -7.60 30.50 -8.75
C ASP A 368 -7.45 29.60 -7.51
N TRP A 369 -7.06 28.34 -7.69
CA TRP A 369 -6.78 27.45 -6.56
C TRP A 369 -5.59 27.94 -5.72
N ALA A 370 -4.48 28.35 -6.35
CA ALA A 370 -3.29 28.82 -5.65
C ALA A 370 -3.59 30.11 -4.86
N VAL A 371 -4.31 31.04 -5.47
CA VAL A 371 -4.74 32.28 -4.80
C VAL A 371 -5.70 32.00 -3.65
N LYS A 372 -6.69 31.11 -3.82
CA LYS A 372 -7.58 30.68 -2.73
C LYS A 372 -6.83 29.96 -1.61
N MET A 373 -5.78 29.19 -1.93
CA MET A 373 -4.92 28.57 -0.93
C MET A 373 -4.15 29.65 -0.15
N MET A 374 -3.55 30.63 -0.84
CA MET A 374 -2.90 31.77 -0.20
C MET A 374 -3.85 32.50 0.75
N GLN A 375 -5.07 32.81 0.30
CA GLN A 375 -6.06 33.48 1.14
C GLN A 375 -6.42 32.68 2.39
N LYS A 376 -6.55 31.35 2.27
CA LYS A 376 -6.79 30.48 3.43
C LYS A 376 -5.64 30.52 4.41
N VAL A 377 -4.40 30.45 3.93
CA VAL A 377 -3.20 30.52 4.78
C VAL A 377 -3.04 31.92 5.40
N CYS A 378 -3.35 32.99 4.67
CA CYS A 378 -3.38 34.36 5.21
C CYS A 378 -4.30 34.50 6.43
N LYS A 379 -5.43 33.76 6.46
CA LYS A 379 -6.36 33.77 7.59
C LYS A 379 -5.82 33.07 8.84
N VAL A 380 -4.76 32.26 8.72
CA VAL A 380 -4.11 31.56 9.84
C VAL A 380 -3.24 32.52 10.67
N PHE A 381 -2.65 33.54 10.04
CA PHE A 381 -1.88 34.55 10.76
C PHE A 381 -2.76 35.34 11.73
N SER A 382 -2.22 35.53 12.94
CA SER A 382 -2.97 36.10 14.07
C SER A 382 -3.06 37.62 13.95
N THR A 383 -2.00 38.25 13.44
CA THR A 383 -1.91 39.71 13.37
C THR A 383 -2.02 40.26 11.93
N PRO A 384 -2.60 41.46 11.73
CA PRO A 384 -2.60 42.11 10.41
C PRO A 384 -1.18 42.37 9.89
N TRP A 385 -0.22 42.61 10.79
CA TRP A 385 1.17 42.81 10.44
C TRP A 385 1.81 41.55 9.85
N GLU A 386 1.62 40.38 10.48
CA GLU A 386 2.08 39.09 9.93
C GLU A 386 1.52 38.83 8.53
N ARG A 387 0.23 39.12 8.32
CA ARG A 387 -0.42 38.97 7.01
C ARG A 387 0.22 39.86 5.96
N LYS A 388 0.43 41.14 6.29
CA LYS A 388 1.08 42.10 5.40
C LYS A 388 2.52 41.69 5.10
N ASN A 389 3.26 41.24 6.12
CA ASN A 389 4.62 40.75 5.96
C ASN A 389 4.68 39.54 5.03
N PHE A 390 3.80 38.56 5.20
CA PHE A 390 3.73 37.39 4.33
C PHE A 390 3.42 37.77 2.87
N LEU A 391 2.42 38.61 2.61
CA LEU A 391 2.09 39.06 1.26
C LEU A 391 3.26 39.81 0.62
N GLN A 392 3.92 40.69 1.37
CA GLN A 392 5.13 41.38 0.91
C GLN A 392 6.27 40.40 0.62
N CYS A 393 6.44 39.35 1.43
CA CYS A 393 7.41 38.29 1.14
C CYS A 393 7.09 37.56 -0.17
N VAL A 394 5.82 37.31 -0.50
CA VAL A 394 5.43 36.69 -1.78
C VAL A 394 5.85 37.56 -2.95
N GLU A 395 5.53 38.86 -2.93
CA GLU A 395 5.92 39.80 -3.98
C GLU A 395 7.44 39.91 -4.13
N ASN A 396 8.13 40.07 -3.02
CA ASN A 396 9.59 40.10 -3.01
C ASN A 396 10.15 38.80 -3.58
N THR A 397 9.56 37.65 -3.26
CA THR A 397 10.06 36.35 -3.73
C THR A 397 9.86 36.18 -5.24
N PHE A 398 8.71 36.60 -5.80
CA PHE A 398 8.54 36.64 -7.25
C PHE A 398 9.64 37.48 -7.91
N ALA A 399 9.87 38.70 -7.40
CA ALA A 399 10.88 39.60 -7.94
C ALA A 399 12.31 39.01 -7.87
N HIS A 400 12.68 38.40 -6.74
CA HIS A 400 14.02 37.78 -6.61
C HIS A 400 14.20 36.60 -7.57
N ILE A 401 13.24 35.67 -7.62
CA ILE A 401 13.37 34.48 -8.49
C ILE A 401 13.36 34.89 -9.98
N LEU A 402 12.57 35.89 -10.36
CA LEU A 402 12.58 36.43 -11.72
C LEU A 402 13.92 37.05 -12.09
N LEU A 403 14.53 37.82 -11.18
CA LEU A 403 15.85 38.40 -11.41
C LEU A 403 16.92 37.30 -11.52
N ASP A 404 16.87 36.29 -10.65
CA ASP A 404 17.80 35.16 -10.69
C ASP A 404 17.68 34.38 -12.02
N MET A 405 16.46 34.10 -12.48
CA MET A 405 16.23 33.42 -13.77
C MET A 405 16.62 34.30 -14.96
N LEU A 406 16.33 35.60 -14.92
CA LEU A 406 16.76 36.53 -15.97
C LEU A 406 18.28 36.60 -16.07
N GLN A 407 18.98 36.64 -14.92
CA GLN A 407 20.44 36.61 -14.90
C GLN A 407 21.00 35.31 -15.46
N ALA A 408 20.38 34.16 -15.15
CA ALA A 408 20.78 32.88 -15.73
C ALA A 408 20.65 32.88 -17.26
N VAL A 409 19.52 33.34 -17.79
CA VAL A 409 19.29 33.46 -19.25
C VAL A 409 20.29 34.40 -19.91
N LEU A 410 20.68 35.49 -19.24
CA LEU A 410 21.65 36.46 -19.78
C LEU A 410 23.12 35.98 -19.69
N ALA A 411 23.40 34.98 -18.85
CA ALA A 411 24.75 34.47 -18.59
C ALA A 411 25.09 33.20 -19.38
N GLU A 412 24.10 32.51 -19.95
CA GLU A 412 24.31 31.32 -20.79
C GLU A 412 24.80 31.76 -22.19
N GLU A 413 26.01 31.31 -22.58
CA GLU A 413 26.60 31.51 -23.92
C GLU A 413 26.45 30.25 -24.82
N HIS A 414 25.67 29.25 -24.38
CA HIS A 414 25.52 27.94 -25.06
C HIS A 414 24.06 27.66 -25.46
N GLU A 415 23.82 27.55 -26.78
CA GLU A 415 22.50 27.46 -27.44
C GLU A 415 21.55 26.35 -26.92
N GLU A 416 22.01 25.26 -26.32
CA GLU A 416 21.15 24.14 -25.86
C GLU A 416 20.56 24.34 -24.44
N GLU A 417 21.22 25.10 -23.56
CA GLU A 417 20.70 25.41 -22.20
C GLU A 417 19.79 26.65 -22.23
N GLU A 418 20.02 27.56 -23.19
CA GLU A 418 19.26 28.79 -23.43
C GLU A 418 17.75 28.57 -23.62
N GLU A 419 17.34 27.50 -24.32
CA GLU A 419 15.91 27.22 -24.53
C GLU A 419 15.21 26.81 -23.23
N SER A 420 15.90 26.07 -22.34
CA SER A 420 15.31 25.60 -21.08
C SER A 420 15.21 26.73 -20.05
N SER A 421 16.26 27.54 -19.92
CA SER A 421 16.30 28.68 -19.01
C SER A 421 15.28 29.74 -19.44
N PHE A 422 15.18 30.04 -20.73
CA PHE A 422 14.18 30.97 -21.27
C PHE A 422 12.75 30.47 -21.05
N LEU A 423 12.49 29.18 -21.29
CA LEU A 423 11.17 28.59 -21.06
C LEU A 423 10.76 28.65 -19.57
N ASN A 424 11.70 28.40 -18.67
CA ASN A 424 11.46 28.54 -17.23
C ASN A 424 11.14 29.99 -16.84
N LEU A 425 11.87 30.96 -17.38
CA LEU A 425 11.58 32.39 -17.18
C LEU A 425 10.20 32.75 -17.72
N PHE A 426 9.86 32.29 -18.93
CA PHE A 426 8.54 32.51 -19.55
C PHE A 426 7.41 31.99 -18.65
N HIS A 427 7.53 30.75 -18.15
CA HIS A 427 6.54 30.19 -17.23
C HIS A 427 6.45 30.98 -15.92
N LEU A 428 7.56 31.48 -15.38
CA LEU A 428 7.53 32.25 -14.14
C LEU A 428 6.86 33.62 -14.33
N VAL A 429 7.12 34.32 -15.44
CA VAL A 429 6.46 35.58 -15.77
C VAL A 429 4.96 35.38 -15.95
N ASN A 430 4.54 34.34 -16.67
CA ASN A 430 3.12 34.01 -16.82
C ASN A 430 2.48 33.61 -15.49
N ALA A 431 3.17 32.81 -14.67
CA ALA A 431 2.69 32.45 -13.34
C ALA A 431 2.46 33.69 -12.47
N GLN A 432 3.40 34.65 -12.47
CA GLN A 432 3.23 35.92 -11.77
C GLN A 432 2.01 36.69 -12.31
N ALA A 433 1.91 36.89 -13.62
CA ALA A 433 0.83 37.65 -14.23
C ALA A 433 -0.54 37.03 -13.94
N ASN A 434 -0.68 35.72 -14.12
CA ASN A 434 -1.93 34.99 -13.85
C ASN A 434 -2.29 35.00 -12.37
N PHE A 435 -1.30 34.83 -11.48
CA PHE A 435 -1.52 34.90 -10.02
C PHE A 435 -2.06 36.26 -9.58
N HIS A 436 -1.49 37.36 -10.09
CA HIS A 436 -1.93 38.72 -9.78
C HIS A 436 -3.29 39.04 -10.39
N LYS A 437 -3.55 38.58 -11.62
CA LYS A 437 -4.86 38.70 -12.26
C LYS A 437 -5.95 38.07 -11.39
N GLU A 438 -5.74 36.86 -10.90
CA GLU A 438 -6.69 36.18 -10.02
C GLU A 438 -6.88 36.89 -8.67
N ILE A 439 -5.81 37.47 -8.11
CA ILE A 439 -5.94 38.34 -6.92
C ILE A 439 -6.85 39.54 -7.18
N LEU A 440 -6.67 40.23 -8.32
CA LEU A 440 -7.49 41.38 -8.69
C LEU A 440 -8.94 40.96 -8.92
N CYS A 441 -9.19 39.83 -9.57
CA CYS A 441 -10.53 39.28 -9.78
C CYS A 441 -11.27 38.95 -8.48
N LEU A 442 -10.55 38.63 -7.40
CA LEU A 442 -11.14 38.38 -6.07
C LEU A 442 -11.31 39.64 -5.21
N ALA A 443 -10.64 40.75 -5.59
CA ALA A 443 -10.73 42.04 -4.92
C ALA A 443 -11.84 42.93 -5.52
N MET A 444 -12.21 42.70 -6.78
CA MET A 444 -13.41 43.24 -7.44
C MET A 444 -14.65 42.45 -7.03
#